data_AF-A0A8T5RGC6-F1
#
_entry.id   AF-A0A8T5RGC6-F1
#
_cell.length_a   1.000
_cell.length_b   1.000
_cell.length_c   1.000
_cell.angle_alpha   90.00
_cell.angle_beta   90.00
_cell.angle_gamma   90.00
#
_symmetry.space_group_name_H-M   'P 1'
#
loop_
_entity.id
_entity.type
_entity.pdbx_description
1 polymer ?
#
loop_
_entity_poly.entity_id
_entity_poly.type
_entity_poly.pdbx_seq_one_letter_code
_entity_poly.pdbx_strand_id
1 'polypeptide(L)'
;MPDIDKNKLRDLPGWRFNAPIPICLGGDYRALTFCCKPGYSLTFEHKCKRDKILSEIGLSIEKFIFIKEKFSKDNNWDSDIVCFKSLSYCCMKNAGCSKRDLSLKKKYPDLEEIERLEIYFKKKKMLAKILLENIDNVQAINKVKKILNLL
;
A
#
# COMPACT_ATOMS: atom_id res chain seq x y z
N MET A 1 -2.02 17.56 -3.07
CA MET A 1 -1.32 17.84 -4.35
C MET A 1 -2.20 17.31 -5.48
N PRO A 2 -2.72 18.14 -6.41
CA PRO A 2 -3.41 17.65 -7.60
C PRO A 2 -2.49 17.37 -8.80
N ASP A 3 -1.18 17.49 -8.65
CA ASP A 3 -0.19 17.05 -9.64
C ASP A 3 0.61 15.87 -9.10
N ILE A 4 0.52 14.73 -9.78
CA ILE A 4 1.32 13.54 -9.47
C ILE A 4 2.71 13.78 -10.03
N ASP A 5 3.71 13.84 -9.15
CA ASP A 5 5.11 13.92 -9.54
C ASP A 5 5.52 12.61 -10.25
N LYS A 6 5.79 12.71 -11.56
CA LYS A 6 6.19 11.56 -12.40
C LYS A 6 7.46 10.88 -11.87
N ASN A 7 8.33 11.61 -11.17
CA ASN A 7 9.55 11.05 -10.56
C ASN A 7 9.25 10.21 -9.30
N LYS A 8 8.01 10.22 -8.83
CA LYS A 8 7.52 9.44 -7.67
C LYS A 8 6.69 8.24 -8.10
N LEU A 9 6.76 7.88 -9.38
CA LEU A 9 6.09 6.73 -9.95
C LEU A 9 7.09 5.64 -10.33
N ARG A 10 6.60 4.41 -10.44
CA ARG A 10 7.34 3.24 -10.91
C ARG A 10 6.47 2.39 -11.81
N ASP A 11 7.15 1.68 -12.69
CA ASP A 11 6.56 0.56 -13.41
C ASP A 11 6.79 -0.71 -12.61
N LEU A 12 5.71 -1.41 -12.24
CA LEU A 12 5.75 -2.62 -11.44
C LEU A 12 4.93 -3.71 -12.12
N PRO A 13 5.34 -4.99 -12.02
CA PRO A 13 4.50 -6.09 -12.49
C PRO A 13 3.15 -5.98 -11.75
N GLY A 14 2.03 -6.02 -12.46
CA GLY A 14 0.70 -5.90 -11.86
C GLY A 14 0.23 -4.49 -11.47
N TRP A 15 1.06 -3.47 -11.59
CA TRP A 15 0.67 -2.07 -11.47
C TRP A 15 1.53 -1.21 -12.39
N ARG A 16 1.30 -1.36 -13.69
CA ARG A 16 2.16 -0.74 -14.71
C ARG A 16 1.94 0.76 -14.86
N PHE A 17 3.00 1.44 -15.32
CA PHE A 17 3.04 2.85 -15.73
C PHE A 17 2.83 3.92 -14.65
N ASN A 18 2.21 3.62 -13.51
CA ASN A 18 1.83 4.66 -12.56
C ASN A 18 1.78 4.22 -11.08
N ALA A 19 2.50 3.17 -10.68
CA ALA A 19 2.52 2.76 -9.29
C ALA A 19 3.24 3.81 -8.42
N PRO A 20 2.65 4.26 -7.31
CA PRO A 20 3.26 5.26 -6.46
C PRO A 20 4.39 4.66 -5.60
N ILE A 21 5.46 5.41 -5.37
CA ILE A 21 6.43 5.05 -4.33
C ILE A 21 5.83 5.22 -2.92
N PRO A 22 6.39 4.61 -1.86
CA PRO A 22 5.89 4.79 -0.50
C PRO A 22 5.75 6.26 -0.05
N ILE A 23 4.77 6.53 0.81
CA ILE A 23 4.50 7.86 1.40
C ILE A 23 5.74 8.49 2.05
N CYS A 24 6.56 7.68 2.75
CA CYS A 24 7.80 8.15 3.38
C CYS A 24 8.88 8.62 2.38
N LEU A 25 8.70 8.36 1.08
CA LEU A 25 9.55 8.83 -0.02
C LEU A 25 8.87 9.92 -0.87
N GLY A 26 7.65 10.34 -0.51
CA GLY A 26 6.90 11.39 -1.20
C GLY A 26 5.91 10.91 -2.25
N GLY A 27 5.45 9.65 -2.19
CA GLY A 27 4.35 9.20 -3.04
C GLY A 27 3.00 9.85 -2.73
N ASP A 28 2.05 9.68 -3.64
CA ASP A 28 0.67 10.16 -3.48
C ASP A 28 -0.20 9.23 -2.60
N TYR A 29 -1.47 9.60 -2.38
CA TYR A 29 -2.38 8.90 -1.47
C TYR A 29 -2.56 7.40 -1.77
N ARG A 30 -2.39 6.94 -3.02
CA ARG A 30 -2.46 5.51 -3.37
C ARG A 30 -1.40 4.70 -2.64
N ALA A 31 -0.28 5.31 -2.27
CA ALA A 31 0.81 4.65 -1.55
C ALA A 31 0.50 4.27 -0.10
N LEU A 32 -0.67 4.65 0.44
CA LEU A 32 -1.16 4.17 1.74
C LEU A 32 -1.22 2.63 1.82
N THR A 33 -1.40 1.96 0.67
CA THR A 33 -1.32 0.50 0.54
C THR A 33 0.04 -0.07 1.01
N PHE A 34 1.13 0.70 0.90
CA PHE A 34 2.49 0.32 1.32
C PHE A 34 2.85 0.79 2.74
N CYS A 35 1.95 1.52 3.42
CA CYS A 35 2.20 2.00 4.77
C CYS A 35 2.11 0.88 5.82
N CYS A 36 2.99 0.98 6.81
CA CYS A 36 3.06 0.09 7.96
C CYS A 36 1.90 0.30 8.94
N LYS A 37 1.69 -0.64 9.86
CA LYS A 37 0.64 -0.55 10.89
C LYS A 37 0.90 0.64 11.83
N PRO A 38 -0.12 1.48 12.12
CA PRO A 38 -0.03 2.54 13.12
C PRO A 38 0.26 2.00 14.53
N GLY A 39 0.88 2.83 15.37
CA GLY A 39 1.21 2.49 16.76
C GLY A 39 2.51 1.69 16.98
N TYR A 40 3.32 1.49 15.93
CA TYR A 40 4.63 0.83 16.04
C TYR A 40 5.76 1.79 15.70
N SER A 41 6.81 1.80 16.52
CA SER A 41 8.04 2.54 16.22
C SER A 41 8.81 1.83 15.11
N LEU A 42 9.28 2.61 14.13
CA LEU A 42 9.97 2.10 12.95
C LEU A 42 11.23 2.90 12.67
N THR A 43 12.24 2.24 12.10
CA THR A 43 13.54 2.86 11.77
C THR A 43 13.44 4.15 10.95
N PHE A 44 12.37 4.31 10.15
CA PHE A 44 12.14 5.50 9.31
C PHE A 44 10.91 6.31 9.75
N GLU A 45 10.47 6.19 11.00
CA GLU A 45 9.30 6.90 11.52
C GLU A 45 9.39 8.42 11.37
N HIS A 46 10.58 9.00 11.53
CA HIS A 46 10.84 10.45 11.38
C HIS A 46 10.55 10.99 9.96
N LYS A 47 10.50 10.13 8.93
CA LYS A 47 10.10 10.48 7.56
C LYS A 47 8.67 10.07 7.23
N CYS A 48 7.99 9.40 8.15
CA CYS A 48 6.65 8.88 7.92
C CYS A 48 5.64 10.04 7.88
N LYS A 49 4.86 10.12 6.80
CA LYS A 49 3.75 11.08 6.66
C LYS A 49 2.37 10.39 6.69
N ARG A 50 2.31 9.12 7.09
CA ARG A 50 1.07 8.30 7.07
C ARG A 50 -0.05 8.99 7.85
N ASP A 51 0.18 9.30 9.12
CA ASP A 51 -0.89 9.78 10.01
C ASP A 51 -1.36 11.18 9.60
N LYS A 52 -0.44 12.04 9.14
CA LYS A 52 -0.78 13.31 8.51
C LYS A 52 -1.69 13.13 7.30
N ILE A 53 -1.36 12.20 6.41
CA ILE A 53 -2.15 11.94 5.19
C ILE A 53 -3.51 11.32 5.52
N LEU A 54 -3.55 10.38 6.47
CA LEU A 54 -4.80 9.78 6.96
C LEU A 54 -5.75 10.86 7.48
N SER A 55 -5.24 11.78 8.30
CA SER A 55 -6.00 12.96 8.77
C SER A 55 -6.42 13.88 7.62
N GLU A 56 -5.51 14.19 6.68
CA GLU A 56 -5.79 15.05 5.53
C GLU A 56 -6.94 14.51 4.66
N ILE A 57 -6.99 13.20 4.43
CA ILE A 57 -8.04 12.57 3.63
C ILE A 57 -9.27 12.17 4.45
N GLY A 58 -9.26 12.34 5.78
CA GLY A 58 -10.37 11.94 6.64
C GLY A 58 -10.58 10.43 6.70
N LEU A 59 -9.50 9.65 6.73
CA LEU A 59 -9.53 8.21 7.00
C LEU A 59 -8.96 7.96 8.39
N SER A 60 -9.79 7.50 9.33
CA SER A 60 -9.31 7.25 10.70
C SER A 60 -8.26 6.14 10.76
N ILE A 61 -7.43 6.16 11.80
CA ILE A 61 -6.41 5.12 12.03
C ILE A 61 -7.06 3.75 12.20
N GLU A 62 -8.16 3.69 12.94
CA GLU A 62 -8.93 2.47 13.21
C GLU A 62 -9.49 1.91 11.92
N LYS A 63 -10.07 2.76 11.05
CA LYS A 63 -10.61 2.36 9.76
C LYS A 63 -9.51 1.90 8.80
N PHE A 64 -8.37 2.60 8.78
CA PHE A 64 -7.19 2.19 8.01
C PHE A 64 -6.69 0.80 8.42
N ILE A 65 -6.58 0.54 9.74
CA ILE A 65 -6.20 -0.77 10.26
C ILE A 65 -7.25 -1.82 9.87
N PHE A 66 -8.53 -1.55 10.14
CA PHE A 66 -9.62 -2.46 9.83
C PHE A 66 -9.63 -2.89 8.35
N ILE A 67 -9.51 -1.94 7.42
CA ILE A 67 -9.48 -2.23 5.98
C ILE A 67 -8.30 -3.16 5.64
N LYS A 68 -7.11 -2.90 6.19
CA LYS A 68 -5.90 -3.67 5.88
C LYS A 68 -5.91 -5.07 6.48
N GLU A 69 -6.40 -5.22 7.71
CA GLU A 69 -6.58 -6.52 8.36
C GLU A 69 -7.65 -7.35 7.65
N LYS A 70 -8.81 -6.74 7.34
CA LYS A 70 -9.87 -7.41 6.56
C LYS A 70 -9.38 -7.83 5.19
N PHE A 71 -8.71 -6.93 4.45
CA PHE A 71 -8.12 -7.26 3.16
C PHE A 71 -7.11 -8.40 3.27
N SER A 72 -6.34 -8.44 4.37
CA SER A 72 -5.43 -9.55 4.64
C SER A 72 -6.20 -10.86 4.72
N LYS A 73 -7.20 -10.94 5.60
CA LYS A 73 -8.03 -12.14 5.80
C LYS A 73 -8.71 -12.60 4.52
N ASP A 74 -9.38 -11.69 3.82
CA ASP A 74 -10.14 -11.98 2.60
C ASP A 74 -9.22 -12.50 1.46
N ASN A 75 -7.92 -12.17 1.48
CA ASN A 75 -6.95 -12.61 0.48
C ASN A 75 -5.98 -13.68 1.01
N ASN A 76 -6.23 -14.22 2.21
CA ASN A 76 -5.37 -15.15 2.93
C ASN A 76 -3.92 -14.59 3.11
N TRP A 77 -3.74 -13.28 3.22
CA TRP A 77 -2.46 -12.57 3.22
C TRP A 77 -1.75 -12.50 4.59
N ASP A 78 -2.24 -13.26 5.56
CA ASP A 78 -1.59 -13.40 6.86
C ASP A 78 -0.34 -14.28 6.75
N SER A 79 0.71 -13.91 7.50
CA SER A 79 1.97 -14.64 7.48
C SER A 79 2.86 -14.22 8.66
N ASP A 80 3.25 -15.16 9.52
CA ASP A 80 4.05 -14.84 10.72
C ASP A 80 5.47 -14.34 10.43
N ILE A 81 5.97 -14.50 9.20
CA ILE A 81 7.33 -14.10 8.85
C ILE A 81 7.44 -12.65 8.35
N VAL A 82 6.32 -11.99 8.02
CA VAL A 82 6.31 -10.62 7.51
C VAL A 82 5.98 -9.59 8.60
N CYS A 83 6.23 -8.32 8.30
CA CYS A 83 5.91 -7.22 9.21
C CYS A 83 4.42 -7.24 9.58
N PHE A 84 4.12 -7.08 10.88
CA PHE A 84 2.75 -7.05 11.40
C PHE A 84 1.91 -8.28 11.03
N LYS A 85 2.57 -9.41 10.75
CA LYS A 85 1.95 -10.68 10.38
C LYS A 85 1.03 -10.63 9.16
N SER A 86 1.13 -9.61 8.30
CA SER A 86 0.28 -9.48 7.12
C SER A 86 1.00 -8.81 5.93
N LEU A 87 0.83 -9.41 4.75
CA LEU A 87 1.30 -8.85 3.48
C LEU A 87 0.61 -7.52 3.14
N SER A 88 -0.55 -7.22 3.73
CA SER A 88 -1.24 -5.94 3.53
C SER A 88 -0.41 -4.75 4.02
N TYR A 89 0.47 -4.96 5.01
CA TYR A 89 1.40 -3.95 5.53
C TYR A 89 2.79 -4.00 4.91
N CYS A 90 3.10 -4.99 4.07
CA CYS A 90 4.38 -5.01 3.35
C CYS A 90 4.51 -3.79 2.43
N CYS A 91 5.70 -3.19 2.44
CA CYS A 91 6.02 -2.05 1.60
C CYS A 91 6.61 -2.49 0.24
N MET A 92 6.99 -1.51 -0.57
CA MET A 92 7.78 -1.69 -1.78
C MET A 92 9.18 -1.10 -1.57
N LYS A 93 10.13 -1.93 -1.12
CA LYS A 93 11.56 -1.54 -1.03
C LYS A 93 12.22 -1.66 -2.41
N ASN A 94 13.19 -0.77 -2.70
CA ASN A 94 13.93 -0.80 -3.96
C ASN A 94 14.64 -2.14 -4.20
N ALA A 95 15.26 -2.70 -3.17
CA ALA A 95 16.02 -3.96 -3.25
C ALA A 95 15.17 -5.21 -2.90
N GLY A 96 13.84 -5.12 -2.93
CA GLY A 96 12.96 -6.21 -2.51
C GLY A 96 12.92 -6.43 -0.99
N CYS A 97 12.31 -7.53 -0.56
CA CYS A 97 12.22 -7.88 0.86
C CYS A 97 12.14 -9.40 1.03
N SER A 98 13.25 -10.00 1.49
CA SER A 98 13.37 -11.46 1.68
C SER A 98 12.19 -12.08 2.43
N LYS A 99 11.70 -11.44 3.50
CA LYS A 99 10.53 -11.89 4.26
C LYS A 99 9.23 -11.90 3.44
N ARG A 100 8.96 -10.83 2.68
CA ARG A 100 7.80 -10.74 1.78
C ARG A 100 7.91 -11.78 0.67
N ASP A 101 9.07 -11.86 0.05
CA ASP A 101 9.29 -12.71 -1.13
C ASP A 101 9.22 -14.20 -0.74
N LEU A 102 9.76 -14.57 0.42
CA LEU A 102 9.57 -15.90 1.00
C LEU A 102 8.11 -16.21 1.36
N SER A 103 7.37 -15.24 1.92
CA SER A 103 5.95 -15.39 2.24
C SER A 103 5.12 -15.61 0.97
N LEU A 104 5.36 -14.83 -0.08
CA LEU A 104 4.74 -15.01 -1.39
C LEU A 104 5.11 -16.36 -2.01
N LYS A 105 6.37 -16.80 -1.90
CA LYS A 105 6.81 -18.12 -2.39
C LYS A 105 6.09 -19.26 -1.68
N LYS A 106 5.96 -19.22 -0.35
CA LYS A 106 5.20 -20.21 0.41
C LYS A 106 3.72 -20.23 0.02
N LYS A 107 3.18 -19.07 -0.33
CA LYS A 107 1.77 -18.91 -0.67
C LYS A 107 1.41 -19.31 -2.09
N TYR A 108 2.34 -19.09 -3.01
CA TYR A 108 2.20 -19.39 -4.43
C TYR A 108 3.45 -20.19 -4.87
N PRO A 109 3.53 -21.46 -4.46
CA PRO A 109 4.72 -22.29 -4.68
C PRO A 109 4.96 -22.58 -6.17
N ASP A 110 3.89 -22.69 -6.96
CA ASP A 110 3.92 -23.09 -8.37
C ASP A 110 4.15 -21.94 -9.35
N LEU A 111 4.32 -20.72 -8.85
CA LEU A 111 4.51 -19.52 -9.67
C LEU A 111 5.98 -19.09 -9.68
N GLU A 112 6.39 -18.40 -10.73
CA GLU A 112 7.69 -17.75 -10.77
C GLU A 112 7.70 -16.44 -9.95
N GLU A 113 8.89 -15.92 -9.66
CA GLU A 113 9.01 -14.70 -8.85
C GLU A 113 8.26 -13.51 -9.45
N ILE A 114 8.37 -13.31 -10.77
CA ILE A 114 7.71 -12.21 -11.46
C ILE A 114 6.18 -12.29 -11.37
N GLU A 115 5.62 -13.49 -11.46
CA GLU A 115 4.18 -13.74 -11.36
C GLU A 115 3.67 -13.52 -9.92
N ARG A 116 4.44 -13.94 -8.92
CA ARG A 116 4.16 -13.64 -7.51
C ARG A 116 4.15 -12.15 -7.24
N LEU A 117 5.12 -11.41 -7.78
CA LEU A 117 5.17 -9.96 -7.65
C LEU A 117 4.02 -9.29 -8.39
N GLU A 118 3.64 -9.80 -9.56
CA GLU A 118 2.45 -9.34 -10.29
C GLU A 118 1.19 -9.48 -9.45
N ILE A 119 0.95 -10.64 -8.83
CA ILE A 119 -0.18 -10.84 -7.92
C ILE A 119 -0.12 -9.88 -6.73
N TYR A 120 1.07 -9.74 -6.12
CA TYR A 120 1.28 -8.87 -4.98
C TYR A 120 0.90 -7.42 -5.30
N PHE A 121 1.43 -6.85 -6.38
CA PHE A 121 1.18 -5.46 -6.73
C PHE A 121 -0.23 -5.23 -7.29
N LYS A 122 -0.84 -6.20 -8.00
CA LYS A 122 -2.28 -6.14 -8.36
C LYS A 122 -3.14 -6.01 -7.12
N LYS A 123 -2.90 -6.85 -6.11
CA LYS A 123 -3.64 -6.78 -4.84
C LYS A 123 -3.32 -5.50 -4.05
N LYS A 124 -2.09 -4.98 -4.11
CA LYS A 124 -1.77 -3.65 -3.53
C LYS A 124 -2.51 -2.51 -4.23
N LYS A 125 -2.69 -2.59 -5.55
CA LYS A 125 -3.50 -1.66 -6.34
C LYS A 125 -4.96 -1.70 -5.91
N MET A 126 -5.53 -2.90 -5.75
CA MET A 126 -6.89 -3.09 -5.22
C MET A 126 -7.03 -2.50 -3.81
N LEU A 127 -6.08 -2.78 -2.92
CA LEU A 127 -6.10 -2.23 -1.56
C LEU A 127 -6.00 -0.70 -1.56
N ALA A 128 -5.21 -0.10 -2.46
CA ALA A 128 -5.15 1.35 -2.62
C ALA A 128 -6.53 1.92 -3.00
N LYS A 129 -7.23 1.28 -3.95
CA LYS A 129 -8.59 1.66 -4.33
C LYS A 129 -9.55 1.61 -3.13
N ILE A 130 -9.59 0.49 -2.41
CA ILE A 130 -10.48 0.32 -1.23
C ILE A 130 -10.21 1.40 -0.17
N LEU A 131 -8.95 1.69 0.13
CA LEU A 131 -8.59 2.73 1.09
C LEU A 131 -9.10 4.11 0.67
N LEU A 132 -8.97 4.44 -0.62
CA LEU A 132 -9.36 5.73 -1.18
C LEU A 132 -10.88 5.86 -1.40
N GLU A 133 -11.62 4.76 -1.53
CA GLU A 133 -13.08 4.75 -1.59
C GLU A 133 -13.75 4.88 -0.20
N ASN A 134 -12.99 4.67 0.88
CA ASN A 134 -13.48 4.74 2.27
C ASN A 134 -13.04 6.03 2.99
N ILE A 135 -12.84 7.12 2.25
CA ILE A 135 -12.47 8.42 2.84
C ILE A 135 -13.71 9.27 3.11
N ASP A 136 -13.72 10.02 4.21
CA ASP A 136 -14.90 10.79 4.64
C ASP A 136 -14.75 12.31 4.42
N ASN A 137 -13.54 12.80 4.09
CA ASN A 137 -13.32 14.24 3.89
C ASN A 137 -13.76 14.73 2.51
N VAL A 138 -14.88 15.46 2.48
CA VAL A 138 -15.50 16.05 1.26
C VAL A 138 -14.52 16.87 0.41
N GLN A 139 -13.61 17.63 1.03
CA GLN A 139 -12.61 18.42 0.31
C GLN A 139 -11.51 17.54 -0.32
N ALA A 140 -11.18 16.42 0.32
CA ALA A 140 -10.22 15.45 -0.19
C ALA A 140 -10.83 14.55 -1.29
N ILE A 141 -12.14 14.29 -1.24
CA ILE A 141 -12.85 13.45 -2.23
C ILE A 141 -12.59 13.94 -3.66
N ASN A 142 -12.64 15.24 -3.94
CA ASN A 142 -12.39 15.75 -5.29
C ASN A 142 -10.95 15.50 -5.77
N LYS A 143 -9.97 15.56 -4.85
CA LYS A 143 -8.57 15.24 -5.15
C LYS A 143 -8.40 13.74 -5.38
N VAL A 144 -9.02 12.92 -4.53
CA VAL A 144 -8.97 11.46 -4.60
C VAL A 144 -9.69 10.92 -5.84
N LYS A 145 -10.83 11.51 -6.25
CA LYS A 145 -11.53 11.14 -7.50
C LYS A 145 -10.63 11.22 -8.73
N LYS A 146 -9.83 12.29 -8.85
CA LYS A 146 -8.83 12.41 -9.93
C LYS A 146 -7.79 11.28 -9.90
N ILE A 147 -7.41 10.85 -8.71
CA ILE A 147 -6.41 9.79 -8.48
C ILE A 147 -7.02 8.39 -8.70
N LEU A 148 -8.28 8.18 -8.33
CA LEU A 148 -9.02 6.92 -8.54
C LEU A 148 -9.14 6.60 -10.03
N ASN A 149 -9.27 7.59 -10.90
CA ASN A 149 -9.29 7.39 -12.36
C ASN A 149 -7.97 6.83 -12.92
N LEU A 150 -6.90 6.79 -12.11
CA LEU A 150 -5.60 6.23 -12.48
C LEU A 150 -5.41 4.80 -11.97
N LEU A 151 -6.36 4.27 -11.19
CA LEU A 151 -6.37 2.91 -10.65
C LEU A 151 -7.26 2.01 -11.52
#